data_AF-A0A543CIN9-F1
#
_entry.id   AF-A0A543CIN9-F1
#
_cell.length_a   1.000
_cell.length_b   1.000
_cell.length_c   1.000
_cell.angle_alpha   90.00
_cell.angle_beta   90.00
_cell.angle_gamma   90.00
#
_symmetry.space_group_name_H-M   'P 1'
#
loop_
_entity.id
_entity.type
_entity.pdbx_description
1 polymer ?
#
loop_
_entity_poly.entity_id
_entity_poly.type
_entity_poly.pdbx_seq_one_letter_code
_entity_poly.pdbx_strand_id
1 'polypeptide(L)'
;MANAKIVPLRPRAARPVPARPDQDGPVSVEWDEGRETYVAVCERCTETLITERFDQAYGWADEHRCDPELVALLAEVLDRRAA
;
A
#
# COMPACT_ATOMS: atom_id res chain seq x y z
N MET A 1 -32.77 -20.50 -15.89
CA MET A 1 -31.58 -20.59 -15.01
C MET A 1 -30.48 -19.75 -15.67
N ALA A 2 -30.14 -18.59 -15.11
CA ALA A 2 -29.15 -17.69 -15.69
C ALA A 2 -27.75 -18.12 -15.26
N ASN A 3 -26.89 -18.47 -16.22
CA ASN A 3 -25.50 -18.83 -15.97
C ASN A 3 -24.69 -17.56 -15.64
N ALA A 4 -24.27 -17.43 -14.38
CA ALA A 4 -23.31 -16.42 -13.97
C ALA A 4 -21.93 -16.77 -14.55
N LYS A 5 -21.43 -15.92 -15.46
CA LYS A 5 -20.07 -16.05 -16.00
C LYS A 5 -19.11 -15.34 -15.05
N ILE A 6 -18.17 -16.09 -14.47
CA ILE A 6 -17.07 -15.52 -13.69
C ILE A 6 -16.14 -14.84 -14.70
N VAL A 7 -16.08 -13.51 -14.65
CA VAL A 7 -15.11 -12.72 -15.43
C VAL A 7 -13.88 -12.53 -14.54
N PRO A 8 -12.70 -13.05 -14.92
CA PRO A 8 -11.47 -12.78 -14.19
C PRO A 8 -11.19 -11.27 -14.26
N LEU A 9 -11.11 -10.61 -13.10
CA LEU A 9 -10.61 -9.24 -13.03
C LEU A 9 -9.16 -9.27 -13.49
N ARG A 10 -8.87 -8.65 -14.64
CA ARG A 10 -7.49 -8.44 -15.07
C ARG A 10 -6.78 -7.62 -13.99
N PRO A 11 -5.58 -8.01 -13.54
CA PRO A 11 -4.76 -7.17 -12.68
C PRO A 11 -4.62 -5.81 -13.37
N ARG A 12 -5.13 -4.76 -12.72
CA ARG A 12 -4.98 -3.39 -13.21
C ARG A 12 -3.47 -3.16 -13.24
N ALA A 13 -2.91 -2.90 -14.42
CA ALA A 13 -1.52 -2.49 -14.52
C ALA A 13 -1.35 -1.29 -13.59
N ALA A 14 -0.48 -1.42 -12.59
CA ALA A 14 -0.17 -0.33 -11.67
C ALA A 14 0.27 0.85 -12.55
N ARG A 15 -0.57 1.88 -12.61
CA ARG A 15 -0.19 3.12 -13.26
C ARG A 15 0.98 3.65 -12.41
N PRO A 16 2.14 3.97 -12.98
CA PRO A 16 3.19 4.63 -12.23
C PRO A 16 2.60 5.94 -11.71
N VAL A 17 2.29 5.99 -10.42
CA VAL A 17 1.90 7.22 -9.75
C VAL A 17 3.19 8.03 -9.67
N PRO A 18 3.23 9.27 -10.18
CA PRO A 18 4.40 10.10 -10.04
C PRO A 18 4.65 10.30 -8.55
N ALA A 19 5.76 9.74 -8.06
CA ALA A 19 6.23 9.95 -6.71
C ALA A 19 6.28 11.46 -6.46
N ARG A 20 5.51 11.94 -5.47
CA ARG A 20 5.67 13.31 -5.01
C ARG A 20 7.08 13.43 -4.42
N PRO A 21 7.88 14.40 -4.85
CA PRO A 21 9.32 14.43 -4.59
C PRO A 21 9.73 14.76 -3.14
N ASP A 22 8.83 14.68 -2.15
CA ASP A 22 9.09 15.00 -0.74
C ASP A 22 8.60 13.92 0.26
N GLN A 23 8.15 12.75 -0.19
CA GLN A 23 7.90 11.62 0.72
C GLN A 23 9.19 10.81 0.91
N ASP A 24 10.15 11.36 1.64
CA ASP A 24 11.40 10.68 2.04
C ASP A 24 11.17 9.54 3.08
N GLY A 25 9.92 9.30 3.46
CA GLY A 25 9.51 8.27 4.41
C GLY A 25 9.19 6.92 3.76
N PRO A 26 9.17 5.82 4.53
CA PRO A 26 8.86 4.48 4.01
C PRO A 26 7.37 4.28 3.68
N VAL A 27 6.51 5.28 3.91
CA VAL A 27 5.07 5.20 3.74
C VAL A 27 4.65 5.93 2.47
N SER A 28 4.02 5.20 1.56
CA SER A 28 3.28 5.75 0.42
C SER A 28 1.86 6.11 0.86
N VAL A 29 1.34 7.26 0.42
CA VAL A 29 -0.06 7.66 0.66
C VAL A 29 -0.72 8.02 -0.65
N GLU A 30 -1.77 7.28 -1.01
CA GLU A 30 -2.51 7.45 -2.25
C GLU A 30 -4.00 7.69 -1.95
N TRP A 31 -4.68 8.39 -2.85
CA TRP A 31 -6.13 8.52 -2.84
C TRP A 31 -6.75 7.50 -3.80
N ASP A 32 -7.63 6.63 -3.29
CA ASP A 32 -8.42 5.71 -4.10
C ASP A 32 -9.77 6.34 -4.44
N GLU A 33 -9.88 6.88 -5.65
CA GLU A 33 -11.13 7.47 -6.18
C GLU A 33 -12.31 6.48 -6.21
N GLY A 34 -12.05 5.18 -6.37
CA GLY A 34 -13.11 4.18 -6.46
C GLY A 34 -13.74 3.84 -5.11
N ARG A 35 -13.01 4.11 -4.02
CA ARG A 35 -13.45 3.88 -2.65
C ARG A 35 -13.72 5.16 -1.87
N GLU A 36 -13.33 6.30 -2.43
CA GLU A 36 -13.34 7.60 -1.75
C GLU A 36 -12.55 7.57 -0.43
N THR A 37 -11.41 6.87 -0.44
CA THR A 37 -10.54 6.71 0.73
C THR A 37 -9.08 6.96 0.40
N TYR A 38 -8.33 7.49 1.36
CA TYR A 38 -6.88 7.40 1.41
C TYR A 38 -6.44 5.99 1.78
N VAL A 39 -5.43 5.51 1.08
CA VAL A 39 -4.72 4.27 1.36
C VAL A 39 -3.27 4.62 1.62
N ALA A 40 -2.81 4.38 2.85
CA ALA A 40 -1.42 4.54 3.23
C ALA A 40 -0.78 3.16 3.41
N VAL A 41 0.38 2.93 2.79
CA VAL A 41 1.08 1.64 2.83
C VAL A 41 2.53 1.88 3.23
N CYS A 42 3.01 1.16 4.24
CA CYS A 42 4.42 1.13 4.55
C CYS A 42 5.14 0.11 3.68
N GLU A 43 6.03 0.55 2.80
CA GLU A 43 6.78 -0.30 1.87
C GLU A 43 7.78 -1.24 2.59
N ARG A 44 8.07 -1.00 3.87
CA ARG A 44 8.99 -1.82 4.67
C ARG A 44 8.28 -2.95 5.41
N CYS A 45 7.23 -2.63 6.18
CA CYS A 45 6.53 -3.63 7.00
C CYS A 45 5.20 -4.09 6.38
N THR A 46 4.79 -3.54 5.23
CA THR A 46 3.54 -3.82 4.53
C THR A 46 2.27 -3.48 5.31
N GLU A 47 2.39 -2.80 6.45
CA GLU A 47 1.24 -2.30 7.21
C GLU A 47 0.47 -1.27 6.38
N THR A 48 -0.86 -1.36 6.42
CA THR A 48 -1.75 -0.54 5.61
C THR A 48 -2.80 0.14 6.49
N LEU A 49 -3.01 1.43 6.26
CA LEU A 49 -4.13 2.19 6.79
C LEU A 49 -5.07 2.59 5.65
N ILE A 50 -6.38 2.39 5.83
CA ILE A 50 -7.41 2.87 4.91
C ILE A 50 -8.34 3.81 5.68
N THR A 51 -8.54 5.01 5.17
CA THR A 51 -9.37 6.03 5.84
C THR A 51 -9.91 7.05 4.86
N GLU A 52 -11.11 7.59 5.10
CA GLU A 52 -11.67 8.70 4.33
C GLU A 52 -10.97 10.04 4.64
N ARG A 53 -10.14 10.07 5.69
CA ARG A 53 -9.58 11.30 6.26
C ARG A 53 -8.13 11.54 5.86
N PHE A 54 -7.91 12.68 5.21
CA PHE A 54 -6.57 13.13 4.78
C PHE A 54 -5.60 13.28 5.97
N ASP A 55 -6.04 13.95 7.04
CA ASP A 55 -5.21 14.24 8.23
C ASP A 55 -4.77 12.96 8.94
N GLN A 56 -5.66 11.97 8.99
CA GLN A 56 -5.34 10.67 9.58
C GLN A 56 -4.33 9.88 8.73
N ALA A 57 -4.46 9.90 7.40
CA ALA A 57 -3.55 9.17 6.51
C ALA A 57 -2.12 9.73 6.57
N TYR A 58 -1.97 11.06 6.48
CA TYR A 58 -0.66 11.70 6.53
C TYR A 58 -0.08 11.72 7.95
N GLY A 59 -0.91 11.92 8.99
CA GLY A 59 -0.47 11.82 10.38
C GLY A 59 0.05 10.41 10.71
N TRP A 60 -0.63 9.38 10.22
CA TRP A 60 -0.12 8.01 10.32
C TRP A 60 1.22 7.86 9.59
N ALA A 61 1.37 8.37 8.37
CA ALA A 61 2.63 8.29 7.63
C ALA A 61 3.81 8.95 8.38
N ASP A 62 3.58 10.09 9.02
CA ASP A 62 4.60 10.83 9.78
C ASP A 62 4.98 10.13 11.09
N GLU A 63 4.01 9.54 11.78
CA GLU A 63 4.19 8.89 13.08
C GLU A 63 4.60 7.41 12.95
N HIS A 64 4.38 6.79 11.80
CA HIS A 64 4.59 5.36 11.60
C HIS A 64 6.05 4.97 11.81
N ARG A 65 6.25 3.96 12.66
CA ARG A 65 7.54 3.34 12.93
C ARG A 65 7.41 1.84 12.75
N CYS A 66 8.25 1.27 11.89
CA CYS A 66 8.27 -0.17 11.71
C CYS A 66 8.95 -0.85 12.89
N ASP A 67 8.47 -2.04 13.22
CA ASP A 67 9.22 -2.97 14.04
C ASP A 67 10.45 -3.47 13.26
N PRO A 68 11.68 -3.30 13.78
CA PRO A 68 12.90 -3.64 13.06
C PRO A 68 13.06 -5.16 12.85
N GLU A 69 12.59 -6.01 13.76
CA GLU A 69 12.66 -7.46 13.62
C GLU A 69 11.69 -7.95 12.55
N LEU A 70 10.48 -7.40 12.53
CA LEU A 70 9.50 -7.71 11.49
C LEU A 70 10.01 -7.33 10.10
N VAL A 71 10.60 -6.14 9.96
CA VAL A 71 11.17 -5.69 8.67
C VAL A 71 12.31 -6.59 8.22
N ALA A 72 13.18 -7.02 9.12
CA ALA A 72 14.28 -7.94 8.79
C ALA A 72 13.75 -9.29 8.29
N LEU A 73 12.73 -9.84 8.96
CA LEU A 73 12.11 -11.10 8.55
C LEU A 73 11.40 -10.97 7.19
N LEU A 74 10.71 -9.86 6.94
CA LEU A 74 10.05 -9.62 5.66
C LEU A 74 11.06 -9.49 4.52
N ALA A 75 12.16 -8.76 4.73
CA ALA A 75 13.24 -8.65 3.75
C ALA A 75 13.82 -10.03 3.39
N GLU A 76 14.13 -10.85 4.39
CA GLU A 76 14.65 -12.21 4.18
C GLU A 76 13.69 -13.09 3.36
N VAL A 77 12.38 -13.00 3.64
CA VAL A 77 11.36 -13.78 2.93
C VAL A 77 11.15 -13.27 1.50
N LEU A 78 11.15 -11.95 1.29
CA LEU A 78 10.95 -11.35 -0.04
C LEU A 78 12.15 -11.62 -0.95
N ASP A 79 13.38 -11.51 -0.44
CA ASP A 79 14.59 -11.80 -1.20
C ASP A 79 14.65 -13.28 -1.64
N ARG A 80 14.23 -14.20 -0.75
CA ARG A 80 14.13 -15.63 -1.09
C ARG A 80 13.10 -15.95 -2.16
N ARG A 81 12.05 -15.13 -2.31
CA ARG A 81 11.01 -15.32 -3.34
C ARG A 81 11.42 -14.78 -4.71
N ALA A 82 12.43 -13.90 -4.77
CA ALA A 82 12.91 -13.30 -6.01
C ALA A 82 13.99 -14.14 -6.73
N ALA A 83 14.56 -15.15 -6.06
CA ALA A 83 15.58 -16.07 -6.58
C ALA A 83 14.98 -17.37 -7.12
#